data_AF-A0A965IM97-F1
#
_entry.id   AF-A0A965IM97-F1
#
_cell.length_a   1.000
_cell.length_b   1.000
_cell.length_c   1.000
_cell.angle_alpha   90.00
_cell.angle_beta   90.00
_cell.angle_gamma   90.00
#
_symmetry.space_group_name_H-M   'P 1'
#
loop_
_entity.id
_entity.type
_entity.pdbx_description
1 polymer ?
#
loop_
_entity_poly.entity_id
_entity_poly.type
_entity_poly.pdbx_seq_one_letter_code
_entity_poly.pdbx_strand_id
1 'polypeptide(L)'
;LGIQAWRHRRVHLEVDDDEPSINTMKVLREGFVVGITNPKTIIFFTAVIPQFVRPDAGPVTLQLLIFILVFEAIALMSDSAWGVLAATVLRNWVQSAQRLAIVVAIGSLMIVGLGLWLLGSAIAAMVA
;
A
#
# COMPACT_ATOMS: atom_id res chain seq x y z
N LEU A 1 -1.78 -15.42 -2.55
CA LEU A 1 -2.15 -14.13 -3.19
C LEU A 1 -1.26 -13.79 -4.39
N GLY A 2 0.08 -13.70 -4.28
CA GLY A 2 0.94 -13.50 -5.47
C GLY A 2 0.74 -14.55 -6.57
N ILE A 3 0.58 -15.83 -6.19
CA ILE A 3 0.27 -16.93 -7.12
C ILE A 3 -1.15 -16.79 -7.71
N GLN A 4 -2.13 -16.30 -6.94
CA GLN A 4 -3.51 -16.07 -7.43
C GLN A 4 -3.59 -14.86 -8.36
N ALA A 5 -2.91 -13.77 -8.04
CA ALA A 5 -2.77 -12.59 -8.89
C ALA A 5 -2.01 -12.92 -10.18
N TRP A 6 -0.98 -13.77 -10.10
CA TRP A 6 -0.28 -14.28 -11.28
C TRP A 6 -1.17 -15.22 -12.13
N ARG A 7 -1.98 -16.07 -11.49
CA ARG A 7 -2.92 -16.97 -12.16
C ARG A 7 -4.10 -16.24 -12.82
N HIS A 8 -4.64 -15.19 -12.20
CA HIS A 8 -5.77 -14.42 -12.73
C HIS A 8 -5.36 -13.26 -13.65
N ARG A 9 -4.05 -13.00 -13.82
CA ARG A 9 -3.54 -11.96 -14.73
C ARG A 9 -3.99 -12.13 -16.19
N ARG A 10 -4.35 -13.35 -16.60
CA ARG A 10 -4.70 -13.67 -17.99
C ARG A 10 -6.22 -13.73 -18.28
N VAL A 11 -7.09 -13.52 -17.29
CA VAL A 11 -8.56 -13.70 -17.43
C VAL A 11 -9.30 -12.36 -17.50
N HIS A 12 -8.77 -11.37 -18.23
CA HIS A 12 -9.44 -10.08 -18.38
C HIS A 12 -9.45 -9.60 -19.84
N LEU A 13 -9.83 -10.50 -20.75
CA LEU A 13 -10.08 -10.19 -22.16
C LEU A 13 -11.48 -10.62 -22.65
N GLU A 14 -12.34 -11.10 -21.75
CA GLU A 14 -13.77 -11.29 -22.04
C GLU A 14 -14.54 -10.42 -21.06
N VAL A 15 -15.20 -9.39 -21.60
CA VAL A 15 -16.17 -8.58 -20.87
C VAL A 15 -17.45 -9.41 -20.84
N ASP A 16 -17.65 -10.11 -19.72
CA ASP A 16 -18.93 -10.75 -19.42
C ASP A 16 -19.85 -9.67 -18.84
N ASP A 17 -21.05 -9.51 -19.39
CA ASP A 17 -22.03 -8.45 -19.06
C ASP A 17 -22.74 -8.69 -17.70
N ASP A 18 -22.36 -9.73 -16.95
CA ASP A 18 -22.83 -9.96 -15.59
C ASP A 18 -22.04 -9.10 -14.60
N GLU A 19 -22.65 -8.01 -14.12
CA GLU A 19 -22.09 -7.17 -13.05
C GLU A 19 -21.76 -8.06 -11.83
N PRO A 20 -20.48 -8.26 -11.49
CA PRO A 20 -20.13 -9.15 -10.38
C PRO A 20 -20.67 -8.53 -9.09
N SER A 21 -21.53 -9.25 -8.36
CA SER A 21 -21.96 -8.80 -7.04
C SER A 21 -20.72 -8.72 -6.13
N ILE A 22 -20.21 -7.52 -5.89
CA ILE A 22 -19.03 -7.32 -5.04
C ILE A 22 -19.44 -7.63 -3.61
N ASN A 23 -18.93 -8.73 -3.05
CA ASN A 23 -19.10 -9.03 -1.64
C ASN A 23 -18.15 -8.16 -0.82
N THR A 24 -18.65 -7.04 -0.30
CA THR A 24 -17.88 -6.06 0.50
C THR A 24 -17.17 -6.71 1.69
N MET A 25 -17.80 -7.69 2.35
CA MET A 25 -17.20 -8.38 3.49
C MET A 25 -16.02 -9.24 3.07
N LYS A 26 -16.10 -9.89 1.90
CA LYS A 26 -14.97 -10.64 1.33
C LYS A 26 -13.79 -9.71 1.04
N VAL A 27 -14.04 -8.56 0.42
CA VAL A 27 -13.00 -7.56 0.10
C VAL A 27 -12.37 -6.99 1.38
N LEU A 28 -13.18 -6.64 2.39
CA LEU A 28 -12.70 -6.19 3.69
C LEU A 28 -11.80 -7.23 4.38
N ARG A 29 -12.23 -8.50 4.39
CA ARG A 29 -11.47 -9.59 4.99
C ARG A 29 -10.14 -9.82 4.27
N GLU A 30 -10.15 -9.82 2.93
CA GLU A 30 -8.94 -9.96 2.13
C GLU A 30 -7.96 -8.81 2.40
N GLY A 31 -8.45 -7.56 2.41
CA GLY A 31 -7.65 -6.38 2.75
C GLY A 31 -7.06 -6.45 4.16
N PHE A 32 -7.87 -6.84 5.15
CA PHE A 32 -7.41 -7.00 6.54
C PHE A 32 -6.32 -8.07 6.68
N VAL A 33 -6.50 -9.24 6.05
CA VAL A 33 -5.51 -10.31 6.08
C VAL A 33 -4.22 -9.87 5.40
N VAL A 34 -4.31 -9.19 4.24
CA VAL A 34 -3.13 -8.63 3.56
C VAL A 34 -2.42 -7.58 4.42
N GLY A 35 -3.17 -6.70 5.07
CA GLY A 35 -2.61 -5.65 5.93
C GLY A 35 -1.85 -6.23 7.12
N ILE A 36 -2.44 -7.17 7.87
CA ILE A 36 -1.79 -7.80 9.02
C ILE A 36 -0.59 -8.66 8.62
N THR A 37 -0.67 -9.33 7.47
CA THR A 37 0.44 -10.18 6.98
C THR A 37 1.54 -9.40 6.26
N ASN A 38 1.42 -8.06 6.16
CA ASN A 38 2.40 -7.24 5.48
C ASN A 38 3.69 -7.09 6.34
N PRO A 39 4.82 -7.70 5.95
CA PRO A 39 6.04 -7.63 6.75
C PRO A 39 6.59 -6.21 6.85
N LYS A 40 6.32 -5.34 5.86
CA LYS A 40 6.72 -3.94 5.91
C LYS A 40 6.01 -3.21 7.04
N THR A 41 4.71 -3.43 7.20
CA THR A 41 3.91 -2.82 8.27
C THR A 41 4.39 -3.29 9.64
N ILE A 42 4.63 -4.59 9.79
CA ILE A 42 5.16 -5.16 11.05
C ILE A 42 6.52 -4.56 11.40
N ILE A 43 7.46 -4.54 10.45
CA ILE A 43 8.81 -3.99 10.67
C ILE A 43 8.73 -2.49 11.00
N PHE A 44 7.92 -1.73 10.27
CA PHE A 44 7.74 -0.30 10.53
C PHE A 44 7.20 -0.06 11.94
N PHE A 45 6.10 -0.72 12.32
CA PHE A 45 5.51 -0.49 13.62
C PHE A 45 6.40 -0.96 14.77
N THR A 46 7.08 -2.10 14.63
CA THR A 46 8.00 -2.61 15.66
C THR A 46 9.26 -1.74 15.80
N ALA A 47 9.76 -1.16 14.71
CA ALA A 47 10.97 -0.34 14.75
C ALA A 47 10.70 1.12 15.14
N VAL A 48 9.60 1.71 14.66
CA VAL A 48 9.36 3.15 14.72
C VAL A 48 8.47 3.54 15.90
N ILE A 49 7.35 2.83 16.12
CA ILE A 49 6.35 3.25 17.12
C ILE A 49 6.88 3.20 18.56
N PRO A 50 7.63 2.17 19.02
CA PRO A 50 8.18 2.13 20.37
C PRO A 50 9.08 3.32 20.71
N GLN A 51 9.70 3.98 19.73
CA GLN A 51 10.56 5.14 19.95
C GLN A 51 9.78 6.37 20.44
N PHE A 52 8.45 6.40 20.22
CA PHE A 52 7.57 7.48 20.66
C PHE A 52 6.84 7.18 21.99
N VAL A 53 6.98 5.96 22.50
CA VAL A 53 6.32 5.55 23.75
C VAL A 53 7.10 6.08 24.95
N ARG A 54 6.37 6.63 25.91
CA ARG A 54 6.91 7.11 27.18
C ARG A 54 6.36 6.27 28.34
N PRO A 55 7.14 5.35 28.93
CA PRO A 55 6.66 4.50 30.02
C PRO A 55 6.18 5.27 31.25
N ASP A 56 6.70 6.49 31.45
CA ASP A 56 6.34 7.42 32.53
C ASP A 56 5.01 8.16 32.29
N ALA A 57 4.48 8.14 31.06
CA ALA A 57 3.28 8.87 30.66
C ALA A 57 1.99 8.03 30.70
N GLY A 58 2.03 6.82 31.28
CA GLY A 58 0.87 5.94 31.44
C GLY A 58 1.04 4.57 30.75
N PRO A 59 -0.05 3.78 30.62
CA PRO A 59 0.04 2.41 30.09
C PRO A 59 0.59 2.37 28.66
N VAL A 60 1.71 1.69 28.47
CA VAL A 60 2.39 1.53 27.17
C VAL A 60 1.44 0.97 26.10
N THR A 61 0.64 -0.04 26.44
CA THR A 61 -0.32 -0.64 25.52
C THR A 61 -1.32 0.38 24.97
N LEU A 62 -1.80 1.31 25.81
CA LEU A 62 -2.75 2.32 25.39
C LEU A 62 -2.09 3.34 24.45
N GLN A 63 -0.86 3.76 24.75
CA GLN A 63 -0.09 4.65 23.86
C GLN A 63 0.14 4.01 22.48
N LEU A 64 0.55 2.74 22.45
CA LEU A 64 0.71 1.98 21.21
C LEU A 64 -0.59 1.90 20.41
N LEU A 65 -1.70 1.56 21.06
CA LEU A 65 -3.02 1.51 20.41
C LEU A 65 -3.40 2.87 19.81
N ILE A 66 -3.20 3.96 20.56
CA ILE A 66 -3.48 5.32 20.06
C ILE A 66 -2.62 5.64 18.84
N PHE A 67 -1.32 5.37 18.88
CA PHE A 67 -0.43 5.64 17.74
C PHE A 67 -0.82 4.85 16.50
N ILE A 68 -1.15 3.57 16.65
CA ILE A 68 -1.62 2.73 15.55
C ILE A 68 -2.93 3.29 14.99
N LEU A 69 -3.91 3.63 15.84
CA LEU A 69 -5.19 4.15 15.40
C LEU A 69 -5.07 5.51 14.68
N VAL A 70 -4.22 6.40 15.18
CA VAL A 70 -3.97 7.70 14.53
C VAL A 70 -3.30 7.49 13.18
N PHE A 71 -2.30 6.61 13.09
CA PHE A 71 -1.64 6.28 11.84
C PHE A 71 -2.63 5.72 10.81
N GLU A 72 -3.43 4.72 11.20
CA GLU A 72 -4.44 4.10 10.33
C GLU A 72 -5.53 5.09 9.93
N ALA A 73 -5.95 6.00 10.81
CA ALA A 73 -6.91 7.03 10.47
C ALA A 73 -6.38 7.97 9.38
N ILE A 74 -5.11 8.42 9.51
CA ILE A 74 -4.46 9.26 8.50
C ILE A 74 -4.32 8.50 7.17
N ALA A 75 -3.90 7.23 7.23
CA ALA A 75 -3.78 6.37 6.05
C ALA A 75 -5.13 6.22 5.34
N LEU A 76 -6.18 5.85 6.08
CA LEU A 76 -7.54 5.68 5.55
C LEU A 76 -8.06 6.98 4.93
N MET A 77 -7.88 8.12 5.60
CA MET A 77 -8.29 9.42 5.07
C MET A 77 -7.56 9.76 3.77
N SER A 78 -6.25 9.53 3.72
CA SER A 78 -5.42 9.81 2.55
C SER A 78 -5.80 8.93 1.37
N ASP A 79 -5.93 7.62 1.60
CA ASP A 79 -6.30 6.64 0.57
C ASP A 79 -7.73 6.86 0.08
N SER A 80 -8.66 7.19 0.98
CA SER A 80 -10.04 7.52 0.61
C SER A 80 -10.10 8.81 -0.21
N ALA A 81 -9.35 9.84 0.16
CA ALA A 81 -9.29 11.09 -0.60
C ALA A 81 -8.78 10.84 -2.03
N TRP A 82 -7.73 10.02 -2.17
CA TRP A 82 -7.22 9.64 -3.48
C TRP A 82 -8.22 8.80 -4.27
N GLY A 83 -8.86 7.82 -3.64
CA GLY A 83 -9.89 6.98 -4.24
C GLY A 83 -11.09 7.79 -4.75
N VAL A 84 -11.58 8.74 -3.95
CA VAL A 84 -12.67 9.65 -4.35
C VAL A 84 -12.22 10.54 -5.50
N LEU A 85 -11.02 11.12 -5.45
CA LEU A 85 -10.50 11.96 -6.54
C LEU A 85 -10.38 11.17 -7.86
N ALA A 86 -9.88 9.93 -7.78
CA ALA A 86 -9.78 9.01 -8.91
C ALA A 86 -11.17 8.67 -9.49
N ALA A 87 -12.14 8.40 -8.63
CA ALA A 87 -13.49 8.00 -9.03
C ALA A 87 -14.35 9.15 -9.58
N THR A 88 -14.07 10.39 -9.17
CA THR A 88 -14.88 11.57 -9.53
C THR A 88 -14.21 12.42 -10.59
N VAL A 89 -13.10 13.07 -10.25
CA VAL A 89 -12.45 14.10 -11.08
C VAL A 89 -11.62 13.48 -12.19
N LEU A 90 -10.88 12.41 -11.89
CA LEU A 90 -9.94 11.81 -12.83
C LEU A 90 -10.55 10.66 -13.64
N ARG A 91 -11.82 10.30 -13.39
CA ARG A 91 -12.46 9.07 -13.92
C ARG A 91 -12.16 8.81 -15.39
N ASN A 92 -12.38 9.80 -16.25
CA ASN A 92 -12.18 9.68 -17.70
C ASN A 92 -10.70 9.66 -18.10
N TRP A 93 -9.82 10.25 -17.29
CA TRP A 93 -8.37 10.23 -17.50
C TRP A 93 -7.77 8.87 -17.14
N VAL A 94 -8.20 8.27 -16.02
CA VAL A 94 -7.68 6.97 -15.56
C VAL A 94 -8.11 5.82 -16.47
N GLN A 95 -9.20 5.96 -17.22
CA GLN A 95 -9.66 4.93 -18.16
C GLN A 95 -8.73 4.76 -19.39
N SER A 96 -7.81 5.68 -19.65
CA SER A 96 -6.86 5.54 -20.75
C SER A 96 -5.71 4.59 -20.38
N ALA A 97 -5.67 3.42 -21.03
CA ALA A 97 -4.61 2.43 -20.84
C ALA A 97 -3.20 3.01 -21.10
N GLN A 98 -3.05 3.90 -22.08
CA GLN A 98 -1.76 4.54 -22.39
C GLN A 98 -1.30 5.46 -21.25
N ARG A 99 -2.22 6.23 -20.64
CA ARG A 99 -1.88 7.14 -19.52
C ARG A 99 -1.52 6.36 -18.27
N LEU A 100 -2.28 5.31 -17.95
CA LEU A 100 -1.94 4.39 -16.87
C LEU A 100 -0.58 3.73 -17.09
N ALA A 101 -0.28 3.28 -18.31
CA ALA A 101 1.02 2.68 -18.63
C ALA A 101 2.18 3.65 -18.38
N ILE A 102 2.02 4.95 -18.72
CA ILE A 102 3.02 5.98 -18.44
C ILE A 102 3.22 6.17 -16.93
N VAL A 103 2.13 6.28 -16.16
CA VAL A 103 2.22 6.41 -14.69
C VAL A 103 2.94 5.22 -14.08
N VAL A 104 2.58 4.00 -14.50
CA VAL A 104 3.21 2.77 -14.03
C VAL A 104 4.69 2.71 -14.44
N ALA A 105 5.03 3.13 -15.66
CA ALA A 105 6.40 3.15 -16.14
C ALA A 105 7.27 4.15 -15.35
N ILE A 106 6.77 5.37 -15.12
CA ILE A 106 7.46 6.38 -14.33
C ILE A 106 7.65 5.87 -12.89
N GLY A 107 6.60 5.35 -12.25
CA GLY A 107 6.69 4.80 -10.90
C GLY A 107 7.68 3.63 -10.82
N SER A 108 7.68 2.74 -11.81
CA SER A 108 8.62 1.62 -11.88
C SER A 108 10.07 2.10 -12.05
N LEU A 109 10.30 3.09 -12.91
CA LEU A 109 11.62 3.69 -13.12
C LEU A 109 12.14 4.36 -11.85
N MET A 110 11.28 5.06 -11.11
CA MET A 110 11.63 5.66 -9.83
C MET A 110 12.04 4.62 -8.79
N ILE A 111 11.28 3.52 -8.68
CA ILE A 111 11.59 2.43 -7.73
C ILE A 111 12.91 1.75 -8.09
N VAL A 112 13.12 1.42 -9.37
CA VAL A 112 14.38 0.82 -9.84
C VAL A 112 15.55 1.77 -9.59
N GLY A 113 15.38 3.06 -9.94
CA GLY A 113 16.39 4.09 -9.70
C GLY A 113 16.76 4.22 -8.23
N LEU A 114 15.76 4.26 -7.33
CA LEU A 114 15.97 4.30 -5.89
C LEU A 114 16.70 3.05 -5.39
N GLY A 115 16.31 1.87 -5.87
CA GLY A 115 16.96 0.61 -5.52
C GLY A 115 18.44 0.58 -5.92
N LEU A 116 18.75 0.99 -7.16
CA LEU A 116 20.13 1.08 -7.66
C LEU A 116 20.95 2.12 -6.88
N TRP A 117 20.35 3.27 -6.54
CA TRP A 117 21.01 4.28 -5.73
C TRP A 117 21.34 3.78 -4.32
N LEU A 118 20.38 3.13 -3.66
CA LEU A 118 20.59 2.55 -2.33
C LEU A 118 21.68 1.48 -2.35
N LEU A 119 21.66 0.58 -3.35
CA LEU A 119 22.71 -0.43 -3.56
C LEU A 119 24.08 0.22 -3.75
N GLY A 120 24.19 1.24 -4.59
CA GLY A 120 25.43 1.98 -4.79
C GLY A 120 25.94 2.63 -3.51
N SER A 121 25.05 3.27 -2.74
CA SER A 121 25.41 3.92 -1.47
C SER A 121 25.90 2.92 -0.42
N ALA A 122 25.26 1.75 -0.34
CA ALA A 122 25.67 0.69 0.59
C ALA A 122 27.05 0.12 0.22
N ILE A 123 27.31 -0.13 -1.06
CA ILE A 123 28.62 -0.62 -1.52
C ILE A 123 29.72 0.42 -1.23
N ALA A 124 29.47 1.70 -1.51
CA ALA A 124 30.42 2.76 -1.23
C ALA A 124 30.77 2.84 0.26
N ALA A 125 29.78 2.70 1.15
CA ALA A 125 29.98 2.68 2.60
C ALA A 125 30.76 1.44 3.12
N MET A 126 30.80 0.34 2.36
CA MET A 126 31.57 -0.86 2.72
C MET A 126 33.03 -0.79 2.28
N VAL A 127 33.36 0.06 1.30
CA VAL A 127 34.70 0.19 0.71
C VAL A 127 35.47 1.41 1.26
N ALA A 128 34.76 2.37 1.87
CA ALA A 128 35.32 3.49 2.61
C ALA A 128 35.67 3.10 4.05
#